data_AF-A0A3D2I9E0-F1
#
_entry.id   AF-A0A3D2I9E0-F1
#
_cell.length_a   1.000
_cell.length_b   1.000
_cell.length_c   1.000
_cell.angle_alpha   90.00
_cell.angle_beta   90.00
_cell.angle_gamma   90.00
#
_symmetry.space_group_name_H-M   'P 1'
#
loop_
_entity.id
_entity.type
_entity.pdbx_description
1 polymer ?
#
loop_
_entity_poly.entity_id
_entity_poly.type
_entity_poly.pdbx_seq_one_letter_code
_entity_poly.pdbx_strand_id
1 'polypeptide(L)'
;MTFNNPAAHGYSHDVIKTTLASFPGIQYWCMCDEVGAEGTPHTHLYIYSPNAILFSTLQQRFFGAHIEIARGRHQENRDYIRKEGKWLDDAKHETNLPDTFEESGAVPSERDRRETISEEILEMILAGASNAEILMQHPGAMNRLHHIEAARQTLFADKYADAWRDLDVTYLWGKTGVGKTRTIMERYGYKNVYRVTDYDHPFDDYKGEKVVLFEEFRSSLKIADMLKYLDGYPLMLPCRYGNKAAGFDKVYIVSNIPLSQQYPNTQLSEQETYKAFLRRIDREYEMLESSDDDPL
;
A
#
# COMPACT_ATOMS: atom_id res chain seq x y z
N MET A 1 -10.81 0.32 37.21
CA MET A 1 -10.78 -0.46 38.46
C MET A 1 -11.53 0.34 39.52
N THR A 2 -12.28 -0.31 40.40
CA THR A 2 -13.06 0.37 41.44
C THR A 2 -12.85 -0.30 42.79
N PHE A 3 -12.57 0.51 43.81
CA PHE A 3 -12.44 0.08 45.21
C PHE A 3 -13.68 0.54 45.97
N ASN A 4 -14.49 -0.38 46.50
CA ASN A 4 -15.63 -0.03 47.35
C ASN A 4 -15.15 0.09 48.79
N ASN A 5 -15.60 1.11 49.52
CA ASN A 5 -15.17 1.40 50.90
C ASN A 5 -13.64 1.34 51.10
N PRO A 6 -12.86 2.11 50.31
CA PRO A 6 -11.39 2.00 50.24
C PRO A 6 -10.74 2.08 51.63
N ALA A 7 -11.18 3.00 52.49
CA ALA A 7 -10.68 3.15 53.86
C ALA A 7 -10.94 1.92 54.76
N ALA A 8 -12.09 1.27 54.63
CA ALA A 8 -12.43 0.07 55.41
C ALA A 8 -11.63 -1.16 54.97
N HIS A 9 -11.20 -1.19 53.71
CA HIS A 9 -10.39 -2.26 53.13
C HIS A 9 -8.89 -1.94 53.09
N GLY A 10 -8.46 -0.82 53.70
CA GLY A 10 -7.05 -0.44 53.81
C GLY A 10 -6.42 0.11 52.53
N TYR A 11 -7.23 0.51 51.54
CA TYR A 11 -6.77 1.10 50.29
C TYR A 11 -6.90 2.62 50.31
N SER A 12 -6.09 3.30 51.13
CA SER A 12 -5.92 4.75 50.94
C SER A 12 -5.17 5.06 49.65
N HIS A 13 -5.26 6.29 49.16
CA HIS A 13 -4.50 6.75 47.99
C HIS A 13 -2.99 6.47 48.12
N ASP A 14 -2.41 6.62 49.31
CA ASP A 14 -0.99 6.33 49.55
C ASP A 14 -0.66 4.84 49.41
N VAL A 15 -1.56 3.95 49.85
CA VAL A 15 -1.39 2.50 49.68
C VAL A 15 -1.51 2.12 48.21
N ILE A 16 -2.47 2.71 47.48
CA ILE A 16 -2.64 2.51 46.04
C ILE A 16 -1.39 2.98 45.29
N LYS A 17 -0.89 4.18 45.56
CA LYS A 17 0.35 4.72 44.98
C LYS A 17 1.56 3.84 45.26
N THR A 18 1.73 3.40 46.50
CA THR A 18 2.84 2.51 46.88
C THR A 18 2.76 1.18 46.12
N THR A 19 1.55 0.65 45.94
CA THR A 19 1.31 -0.57 45.17
C THR A 19 1.61 -0.36 43.69
N LEU A 20 1.18 0.75 43.10
CA LEU A 20 1.47 1.13 41.72
C LEU A 20 2.98 1.30 41.47
N ALA A 21 3.71 1.92 42.41
CA ALA A 21 5.16 2.08 42.33
C ALA A 21 5.92 0.74 42.31
N SER A 22 5.32 -0.34 42.82
CA SER A 22 5.91 -1.69 42.73
C SER A 22 5.87 -2.30 41.32
N PHE A 23 5.12 -1.69 40.39
CA PHE A 23 5.04 -2.11 38.99
C PHE A 23 5.95 -1.23 38.11
N PRO A 24 7.15 -1.69 37.71
CA PRO A 24 8.07 -0.89 36.91
C PRO A 24 7.55 -0.60 35.49
N GLY A 25 6.50 -1.32 35.05
CA GLY A 25 5.92 -1.17 33.72
C GLY A 25 4.80 -0.14 33.63
N ILE A 26 4.20 0.33 34.73
CA ILE A 26 3.09 1.28 34.65
C ILE A 26 3.64 2.65 34.23
N GLN A 27 3.16 3.16 33.10
CA GLN A 27 3.59 4.45 32.55
C GLN A 27 2.63 5.59 32.88
N TYR A 28 1.36 5.26 33.11
CA TYR A 28 0.34 6.25 33.40
C TYR A 28 -0.72 5.67 34.33
N TRP A 29 -1.18 6.48 35.29
CA TRP A 29 -2.36 6.18 36.08
C TRP A 29 -3.05 7.47 36.53
N CYS A 30 -4.36 7.37 36.76
CA CYS A 30 -5.14 8.41 37.43
C CYS A 30 -6.19 7.76 38.32
N MET A 31 -6.52 8.42 39.43
CA MET A 31 -7.56 7.98 40.35
C MET A 31 -8.33 9.15 40.93
N CYS A 32 -9.57 8.89 41.32
CA CYS A 32 -10.46 9.87 41.94
C CYS A 32 -11.43 9.17 42.89
N ASP A 33 -11.78 9.84 44.00
CA ASP A 33 -12.84 9.37 44.88
C ASP A 33 -14.21 9.83 44.39
N GLU A 34 -15.19 8.97 44.62
CA GLU A 34 -16.59 9.22 44.34
C GLU A 34 -17.47 8.69 45.48
N VAL A 35 -18.65 9.28 45.64
CA VAL A 35 -19.66 8.82 46.60
C VAL A 35 -20.86 8.32 45.81
N GLY A 36 -21.16 7.03 45.96
CA GLY A 36 -22.30 6.38 45.33
C GLY A 36 -23.65 6.87 45.88
N ALA A 37 -24.74 6.53 45.20
CA ALA A 37 -26.10 6.98 45.56
C ALA A 37 -26.52 6.65 47.01
N GLU A 38 -25.99 5.56 47.58
CA GLU A 38 -26.27 5.13 48.95
C GLU A 38 -25.28 5.71 49.99
N GLY A 39 -24.43 6.67 49.59
CA GLY A 39 -23.42 7.28 50.46
C GLY A 39 -22.15 6.45 50.62
N THR A 40 -21.99 5.38 49.85
CA THR A 40 -20.82 4.50 49.88
C THR A 40 -19.64 5.18 49.18
N PRO A 41 -18.47 5.35 49.84
CA PRO A 41 -17.28 5.87 49.19
C PRO A 41 -16.64 4.83 48.27
N HIS A 42 -16.24 5.26 47.08
CA HIS A 42 -15.55 4.47 46.07
C HIS A 42 -14.30 5.22 45.57
N THR A 43 -13.23 4.50 45.23
CA THR A 43 -12.11 5.07 44.48
C THR A 43 -12.07 4.42 43.10
N HIS A 44 -12.10 5.23 42.04
CA HIS A 44 -11.89 4.76 40.68
C HIS A 44 -10.42 4.92 40.30
N LEU A 45 -9.83 3.88 39.72
CA LEU A 45 -8.44 3.84 39.28
C LEU A 45 -8.37 3.38 37.82
N TYR A 46 -7.65 4.15 37.01
CA TYR A 46 -7.21 3.77 35.68
C TYR A 46 -5.70 3.60 35.65
N ILE A 47 -5.24 2.53 35.03
CA ILE A 47 -3.81 2.25 34.85
C ILE A 47 -3.52 1.94 33.39
N TYR A 48 -2.34 2.35 32.94
CA TYR A 48 -1.79 2.00 31.65
C TYR A 48 -0.34 1.52 31.79
N SER A 49 -0.05 0.41 31.12
CA SER A 49 1.28 -0.15 30.96
C SER A 49 1.47 -0.54 29.49
N PRO A 50 2.60 -0.19 28.84
CA PRO A 50 2.91 -0.63 27.48
C PRO A 50 3.14 -2.14 27.41
N ASN A 51 3.52 -2.77 28.54
CA ASN A 51 3.69 -4.21 28.66
C ASN A 51 2.45 -4.84 29.29
N ALA A 52 2.06 -6.02 28.80
CA ALA A 52 0.92 -6.74 29.35
C ALA A 52 1.17 -7.12 30.82
N ILE A 53 0.19 -6.83 31.68
CA ILE A 53 0.16 -7.26 33.08
C ILE A 53 -0.88 -8.37 33.19
N LEU A 54 -0.51 -9.48 33.81
CA LEU A 54 -1.45 -10.60 34.03
C LEU A 54 -2.57 -10.16 34.97
N PHE A 55 -3.80 -10.50 34.62
CA PHE A 55 -4.99 -10.21 35.43
C PHE A 55 -4.86 -10.75 36.86
N SER A 56 -4.32 -11.96 37.01
CA SER A 56 -4.08 -12.60 38.31
C SER A 56 -3.11 -11.79 39.18
N THR A 57 -2.10 -11.15 38.58
CA THR A 57 -1.16 -10.28 39.31
C THR A 57 -1.87 -9.04 39.85
N LEU A 58 -2.74 -8.42 39.05
CA LEU A 58 -3.53 -7.27 39.50
C LEU A 58 -4.50 -7.67 40.61
N GLN A 59 -5.19 -8.80 40.49
CA GLN A 59 -6.12 -9.30 41.51
C GLN A 59 -5.43 -9.64 42.84
N GLN A 60 -4.20 -10.15 42.80
CA GLN A 60 -3.40 -10.42 44.00
C GLN A 60 -2.91 -9.14 44.68
N ARG A 61 -2.56 -8.11 43.90
CA ARG A 61 -2.00 -6.85 44.41
C ARG A 61 -3.09 -5.87 44.85
N PHE A 62 -4.24 -5.91 44.21
CA PHE A 62 -5.44 -5.13 44.53
C PHE A 62 -6.58 -6.06 44.94
N PHE A 63 -6.35 -6.85 45.99
CA PHE A 63 -7.30 -7.81 46.50
C PHE A 63 -8.62 -7.14 46.94
N GLY A 64 -9.74 -7.60 46.38
CA GLY A 64 -11.07 -7.05 46.67
C GLY A 64 -11.49 -5.88 45.75
N ALA A 65 -10.60 -5.39 44.89
CA ALA A 65 -10.96 -4.40 43.89
C ALA A 65 -11.74 -5.03 42.74
N HIS A 66 -12.70 -4.29 42.19
CA HIS A 66 -13.38 -4.67 40.95
C HIS A 66 -12.52 -4.25 39.76
N ILE A 67 -12.00 -5.23 39.02
CA ILE A 67 -11.05 -5.03 37.92
C ILE A 67 -11.71 -5.43 36.62
N GLU A 68 -11.82 -4.47 35.70
CA GLU A 68 -12.26 -4.70 34.33
C GLU A 68 -11.20 -4.20 33.35
N ILE A 69 -11.18 -4.80 32.16
CA ILE A 69 -10.37 -4.31 31.06
C ILE A 69 -10.96 -2.98 30.60
N ALA A 70 -10.16 -1.93 30.66
CA ALA A 70 -10.59 -0.61 30.20
C ALA A 70 -10.95 -0.64 28.71
N ARG A 71 -12.05 0.02 28.37
CA ARG A 71 -12.54 0.18 27.00
C ARG A 71 -12.47 1.66 26.63
N GLY A 72 -12.36 1.94 25.33
CA GLY A 72 -12.25 3.31 24.84
C GLY A 72 -10.84 3.90 24.93
N ARG A 73 -10.75 5.19 24.64
CA ARG A 73 -9.50 5.96 24.54
C ARG A 73 -8.90 6.25 25.93
N HIS A 74 -7.57 6.32 26.06
CA HIS A 74 -6.85 6.74 27.27
C HIS A 74 -7.37 8.09 27.77
N GLN A 75 -7.57 9.05 26.87
CA GLN A 75 -8.11 10.36 27.21
C GLN A 75 -9.56 10.24 27.73
N GLU A 76 -10.40 9.43 27.09
CA GLU A 76 -11.78 9.23 27.53
C GLU A 76 -11.87 8.57 28.91
N ASN A 77 -10.97 7.64 29.23
CA ASN A 77 -10.91 6.98 30.54
C ASN A 77 -10.48 7.96 31.64
N ARG A 78 -9.54 8.86 31.34
CA ARG A 78 -9.14 9.95 32.24
C ARG A 78 -10.30 10.91 32.48
N ASP A 79 -10.94 11.37 31.40
CA ASP A 79 -12.05 12.31 31.48
C ASP A 79 -13.26 11.70 32.21
N TYR A 80 -13.49 10.39 32.07
CA TYR A 80 -14.49 9.64 32.84
C TYR A 80 -14.18 9.65 34.35
N ILE A 81 -12.94 9.34 34.75
CA ILE A 81 -12.55 9.32 36.17
C ILE A 81 -12.63 10.71 36.81
N ARG A 82 -12.40 11.76 36.04
CA ARG A 82 -12.50 13.15 36.52
C ARG A 82 -13.91 13.73 36.37
N LYS A 83 -14.84 12.99 35.75
CA LYS A 83 -16.17 13.44 35.28
C LYS A 83 -16.13 14.79 34.57
N GLU A 84 -15.16 14.96 33.67
CA GLU A 84 -14.98 16.15 32.84
C GLU A 84 -15.68 16.02 31.47
N GLY A 85 -15.94 17.16 30.81
CA GLY A 85 -16.50 17.22 29.47
C GLY A 85 -17.92 16.63 29.38
N LYS A 86 -18.10 15.60 28.54
CA LYS A 86 -19.41 14.96 28.28
C LYS A 86 -20.04 14.28 29.51
N TRP A 87 -19.27 14.12 30.59
CA TRP A 87 -19.66 13.46 31.82
C TRP A 87 -20.01 14.43 32.97
N LEU A 88 -19.94 15.74 32.75
CA LEU A 88 -20.31 16.76 33.73
C LEU A 88 -21.80 16.72 34.12
N ASP A 89 -22.66 16.41 33.14
CA ASP A 89 -24.13 16.39 33.30
C ASP A 89 -24.68 14.99 33.63
N ASP A 90 -23.82 13.99 33.89
CA ASP A 90 -24.25 12.65 34.29
C ASP A 90 -24.64 12.60 35.79
N ALA A 91 -25.28 13.69 36.24
CA ALA A 91 -25.70 13.98 37.60
C ALA A 91 -26.94 13.16 38.00
N LYS A 92 -26.96 11.86 37.71
CA LYS A 92 -28.06 11.00 38.15
C LYS A 92 -27.78 10.15 39.37
N HIS A 93 -26.56 9.67 39.67
CA HIS A 93 -26.42 8.79 40.85
C HIS A 93 -25.11 8.85 41.65
N GLU A 94 -24.04 9.53 41.22
CA GLU A 94 -22.74 9.44 41.93
C GLU A 94 -22.01 10.79 41.94
N THR A 95 -21.67 11.28 43.13
CA THR A 95 -20.96 12.57 43.31
C THR A 95 -19.46 12.32 43.27
N ASN A 96 -18.78 12.80 42.24
CA ASN A 96 -17.32 12.80 42.18
C ASN A 96 -16.76 13.85 43.14
N LEU A 97 -15.58 13.59 43.70
CA LEU A 97 -14.82 14.50 44.55
C LEU A 97 -13.57 14.99 43.79
N PRO A 98 -13.66 16.01 42.92
CA PRO A 98 -12.56 16.41 42.04
C PRO A 98 -11.28 16.81 42.80
N ASP A 99 -11.43 17.30 44.04
CA ASP A 99 -10.32 17.69 44.91
C ASP A 99 -9.44 16.51 45.36
N THR A 100 -9.91 15.27 45.21
CA THR A 100 -9.13 14.06 45.51
C THR A 100 -8.46 13.46 44.27
N PHE A 101 -8.61 14.08 43.09
CA PHE A 101 -8.03 13.57 41.86
C PHE A 101 -6.49 13.57 41.92
N GLU A 102 -5.89 12.41 41.65
CA GLU A 102 -4.45 12.22 41.59
C GLU A 102 -4.05 11.54 40.27
N GLU A 103 -2.96 12.00 39.66
CA GLU A 103 -2.48 11.54 38.36
C GLU A 103 -0.94 11.47 38.35
N SER A 104 -0.39 10.48 37.65
CA SER A 104 1.05 10.35 37.44
C SER A 104 1.37 9.79 36.08
N GLY A 105 2.39 10.36 35.44
CA GLY A 105 2.77 10.08 34.05
C GLY A 105 2.04 10.97 33.07
N ALA A 106 2.40 10.87 31.79
CA ALA A 106 1.70 11.55 30.71
C ALA A 106 0.63 10.61 30.13
N VAL A 107 -0.55 11.15 29.80
CA VAL A 107 -1.58 10.39 29.07
C VAL A 107 -0.93 9.83 27.79
N PRO A 108 -0.93 8.51 27.59
CA PRO A 108 -0.28 7.91 26.44
C PRO A 108 -0.91 8.42 25.14
N SER A 109 -0.07 8.81 24.18
CA SER A 109 -0.55 9.16 22.84
C SER A 109 -1.18 7.92 22.19
N GLU A 110 -2.45 8.00 21.84
CA GLU A 110 -3.09 7.00 21.01
C GLU A 110 -2.58 7.13 19.59
N ARG A 111 -1.93 6.08 19.10
CA ARG A 111 -1.66 5.96 17.67
C ARG A 111 -2.90 5.33 17.03
N ASP A 112 -3.61 6.05 16.17
CA ASP A 112 -4.55 5.46 15.21
C ASP A 112 -3.76 4.58 14.22
N ARG A 113 -3.34 3.40 14.69
CA ARG A 113 -2.29 2.56 14.07
C ARG A 113 -2.64 2.02 12.68
N ARG A 114 -3.88 2.15 12.22
CA ARG A 114 -4.32 1.63 10.91
C ARG A 114 -4.47 2.73 9.86
N GLU A 115 -4.72 3.96 10.28
CA GLU A 115 -4.88 5.09 9.38
C GLU A 115 -3.50 5.52 8.85
N THR A 116 -2.45 5.58 9.68
CA THR A 116 -1.13 6.05 9.19
C THR A 116 -0.39 5.10 8.22
N ILE A 117 -0.29 3.79 8.50
CA ILE A 117 0.56 2.91 7.66
C ILE A 117 -0.06 2.69 6.27
N SER A 118 -1.39 2.58 6.19
CA SER A 118 -2.07 2.37 4.90
C SER A 118 -2.00 3.64 4.04
N GLU A 119 -2.14 4.81 4.67
CA GLU A 119 -1.98 6.13 4.03
C GLU A 119 -0.53 6.34 3.56
N GLU A 120 0.47 6.05 4.41
CA GLU A 120 1.89 6.12 4.04
C GLU A 120 2.20 5.21 2.85
N ILE A 121 1.73 3.96 2.87
CA ILE A 121 1.90 3.03 1.73
C ILE A 121 1.20 3.57 0.48
N LEU A 122 0.01 4.16 0.61
CA LEU A 122 -0.70 4.75 -0.52
C LEU A 122 0.05 5.95 -1.10
N GLU A 123 0.57 6.84 -0.26
CA GLU A 123 1.42 7.97 -0.68
C GLU A 123 2.68 7.47 -1.39
N MET A 124 3.32 6.41 -0.88
CA MET A 124 4.45 5.78 -1.54
C MET A 124 4.07 5.23 -2.94
N ILE A 125 2.89 4.60 -3.09
CA ILE A 125 2.40 4.13 -4.39
C ILE A 125 2.20 5.30 -5.35
N LEU A 126 1.58 6.39 -4.90
CA LEU A 126 1.35 7.60 -5.69
C LEU A 126 2.66 8.29 -6.08
N ALA A 127 3.67 8.25 -5.21
CA ALA A 127 5.02 8.72 -5.46
C ALA A 127 5.83 7.79 -6.39
N GLY A 128 5.28 6.65 -6.80
CA GLY A 128 5.92 5.72 -7.72
C GLY A 128 6.91 4.74 -7.05
N ALA A 129 6.90 4.62 -5.73
CA ALA A 129 7.75 3.67 -5.02
C ALA A 129 7.45 2.23 -5.49
N SER A 130 8.50 1.43 -5.63
CA SER A 130 8.44 0.02 -5.95
C SER A 130 7.98 -0.81 -4.75
N ASN A 131 7.48 -2.02 -5.03
CA ASN A 131 7.11 -2.97 -3.99
C ASN A 131 8.29 -3.28 -3.04
N ALA A 132 9.52 -3.32 -3.56
CA ALA A 132 10.70 -3.53 -2.73
C ALA A 132 10.95 -2.37 -1.75
N GLU A 133 10.81 -1.12 -2.21
CA GLU A 133 10.96 0.06 -1.35
C GLU A 133 9.88 0.11 -0.27
N ILE A 134 8.63 -0.20 -0.63
CA ILE A 134 7.52 -0.30 0.33
C ILE A 134 7.80 -1.38 1.38
N LEU A 135 8.31 -2.55 0.98
CA LEU A 135 8.63 -3.62 1.92
C LEU A 135 9.84 -3.30 2.81
N MET A 136 10.83 -2.56 2.31
CA MET A 136 11.98 -2.12 3.10
C MET A 136 11.56 -1.10 4.18
N GLN A 137 10.65 -0.17 3.85
CA GLN A 137 10.15 0.82 4.80
C GLN A 137 9.08 0.24 5.75
N HIS A 138 8.22 -0.63 5.22
CA HIS A 138 7.13 -1.27 5.96
C HIS A 138 7.16 -2.79 5.80
N PRO A 139 8.06 -3.52 6.49
CA PRO A 139 8.15 -4.99 6.39
C PRO A 139 6.84 -5.72 6.72
N GLY A 140 6.00 -5.14 7.59
CA GLY A 140 4.68 -5.68 7.94
C GLY A 140 3.69 -5.72 6.76
N ALA A 141 3.96 -4.99 5.67
CA ALA A 141 3.18 -5.00 4.44
C ALA A 141 3.34 -6.29 3.61
N MET A 142 4.33 -7.14 3.93
CA MET A 142 4.61 -8.39 3.20
C MET A 142 3.38 -9.28 3.00
N ASN A 143 2.55 -9.43 4.04
CA ASN A 143 1.34 -10.26 3.98
C ASN A 143 0.20 -9.63 3.15
N ARG A 144 0.34 -8.37 2.75
CA ARG A 144 -0.67 -7.57 2.01
C ARG A 144 -0.17 -7.12 0.64
N LEU A 145 0.92 -7.69 0.16
CA LEU A 145 1.55 -7.27 -1.10
C LEU A 145 0.59 -7.34 -2.30
N HIS A 146 -0.25 -8.36 -2.34
CA HIS A 146 -1.29 -8.51 -3.37
C HIS A 146 -2.33 -7.37 -3.35
N HIS A 147 -2.70 -6.85 -2.17
CA HIS A 147 -3.58 -5.69 -2.07
C HIS A 147 -2.89 -4.41 -2.55
N ILE A 148 -1.59 -4.26 -2.26
CA ILE A 148 -0.77 -3.15 -2.73
C ILE A 148 -0.67 -3.16 -4.26
N GLU A 149 -0.45 -4.33 -4.85
CA GLU A 149 -0.43 -4.50 -6.31
C GLU A 149 -1.79 -4.19 -6.93
N ALA A 150 -2.88 -4.67 -6.32
CA ALA A 150 -4.24 -4.37 -6.79
C ALA A 150 -4.56 -2.86 -6.72
N ALA A 151 -4.18 -2.18 -5.63
CA ALA A 151 -4.33 -0.73 -5.50
C ALA A 151 -3.53 0.02 -6.57
N ARG A 152 -2.28 -0.38 -6.80
CA ARG A 152 -1.43 0.20 -7.85
C ARG A 152 -2.05 0.02 -9.24
N GLN A 153 -2.54 -1.17 -9.57
CA GLN A 153 -3.20 -1.43 -10.85
C GLN A 153 -4.48 -0.60 -11.01
N THR A 154 -5.27 -0.44 -9.93
CA THR A 154 -6.48 0.38 -9.93
C THR A 154 -6.16 1.84 -10.25
N LEU A 155 -5.19 2.43 -9.53
CA LEU A 155 -4.77 3.82 -9.75
C LEU A 155 -4.14 4.01 -11.14
N PHE A 156 -3.38 3.03 -11.61
CA PHE A 156 -2.78 3.07 -12.94
C PHE A 156 -3.84 3.00 -14.04
N ALA A 157 -4.84 2.13 -13.89
CA ALA A 157 -5.94 2.03 -14.84
C ALA A 157 -6.75 3.32 -14.91
N ASP A 158 -7.09 3.91 -13.76
CA ASP A 158 -7.81 5.19 -13.67
C ASP A 158 -7.04 6.32 -14.39
N LYS A 159 -5.72 6.41 -14.17
CA LYS A 159 -4.86 7.40 -14.83
C LYS A 159 -4.91 7.35 -16.37
N TYR A 160 -5.10 6.18 -16.97
CA TYR A 160 -5.13 6.00 -18.42
C TYR A 160 -6.54 5.76 -18.97
N ALA A 161 -7.58 5.81 -18.14
CA ALA A 161 -8.95 5.54 -18.55
C ALA A 161 -9.53 6.59 -19.50
N ASP A 162 -9.12 7.86 -19.34
CA ASP A 162 -9.61 9.01 -20.11
C ASP A 162 -8.48 9.79 -20.80
N ALA A 163 -7.39 9.09 -21.13
CA ALA A 163 -6.21 9.71 -21.75
C ALA A 163 -5.87 9.09 -23.11
N TRP A 164 -5.68 9.94 -24.11
CA TRP A 164 -5.07 9.52 -25.37
C TRP A 164 -3.57 9.26 -25.17
N ARG A 165 -3.09 8.10 -25.65
CA ARG A 165 -1.68 7.74 -25.66
C ARG A 165 -1.05 8.18 -26.98
N ASP A 166 -0.14 9.14 -26.89
CA ASP A 166 0.71 9.52 -28.01
C ASP A 166 1.81 8.45 -28.16
N LEU A 167 1.64 7.57 -29.15
CA LEU A 167 2.52 6.43 -29.38
C LEU A 167 3.61 6.78 -30.37
N ASP A 168 4.86 6.51 -30.01
CA ASP A 168 6.01 6.47 -30.92
C ASP A 168 6.34 5.02 -31.25
N VAL A 169 6.01 4.59 -32.46
CA VAL A 169 6.15 3.21 -32.93
C VAL A 169 7.29 3.11 -33.94
N THR A 170 8.33 2.36 -33.55
CA THR A 170 9.49 2.09 -34.39
C THR A 170 9.59 0.61 -34.74
N TYR A 171 9.59 0.31 -36.03
CA TYR A 171 9.92 -1.03 -36.55
C TYR A 171 11.42 -1.11 -36.86
N LEU A 172 12.10 -2.04 -36.21
CA LEU A 172 13.54 -2.24 -36.35
C LEU A 172 13.81 -3.67 -36.84
N TRP A 173 14.41 -3.81 -38.01
CA TRP A 173 14.72 -5.11 -38.57
C TRP A 173 16.18 -5.24 -38.99
N GLY A 174 16.64 -6.45 -39.25
CA GLY A 174 18.02 -6.74 -39.61
C GLY A 174 18.42 -8.15 -39.19
N LYS A 175 19.63 -8.60 -39.53
CA LYS A 175 20.11 -9.94 -39.16
C LYS A 175 20.12 -10.16 -37.64
N THR A 176 20.14 -11.43 -37.22
CA THR A 176 20.37 -11.78 -35.81
C THR A 176 21.74 -11.29 -35.36
N GLY A 177 21.89 -10.89 -34.09
CA GLY A 177 23.20 -10.53 -33.54
C GLY A 177 23.67 -9.09 -33.81
N VAL A 178 22.95 -8.31 -34.63
CA VAL A 178 23.33 -6.90 -34.94
C VAL A 178 23.04 -5.91 -33.81
N GLY A 179 22.59 -6.37 -32.64
CA GLY A 179 22.41 -5.52 -31.46
C GLY A 179 21.03 -4.84 -31.29
N LYS A 180 20.03 -5.15 -32.13
CA LYS A 180 18.67 -4.53 -32.11
C LYS A 180 18.07 -4.37 -30.70
N THR A 181 17.90 -5.51 -30.00
CA THR A 181 17.36 -5.53 -28.62
C THR A 181 18.28 -4.78 -27.67
N ARG A 182 19.60 -5.01 -27.76
CA ARG A 182 20.59 -4.42 -26.86
C ARG A 182 20.56 -2.89 -26.90
N THR A 183 20.53 -2.30 -28.08
CA THR A 183 20.48 -0.83 -28.26
C THR A 183 19.26 -0.21 -27.58
N ILE A 184 18.09 -0.87 -27.66
CA ILE A 184 16.85 -0.38 -27.04
C ILE A 184 16.94 -0.51 -25.51
N MET A 185 17.43 -1.64 -25.01
CA MET A 185 17.58 -1.89 -23.57
C MET A 185 18.58 -0.92 -22.92
N GLU A 186 19.71 -0.66 -23.58
CA GLU A 186 20.73 0.28 -23.10
C GLU A 186 20.24 1.74 -23.15
N ARG A 187 19.42 2.10 -24.15
CA ARG A 187 18.87 3.46 -24.31
C ARG A 187 17.86 3.83 -23.22
N TYR A 188 16.94 2.93 -22.87
CA TYR A 188 15.83 3.23 -21.96
C TYR A 188 16.02 2.66 -20.55
N GLY A 189 17.00 1.77 -20.37
CA GLY A 189 17.26 1.09 -19.11
C GLY A 189 16.35 -0.13 -18.90
N TYR A 190 16.94 -1.19 -18.34
CA TYR A 190 16.30 -2.51 -18.24
C TYR A 190 14.97 -2.54 -17.49
N LYS A 191 14.75 -1.63 -16.51
CA LYS A 191 13.50 -1.56 -15.73
C LYS A 191 12.35 -0.88 -16.47
N ASN A 192 12.64 -0.10 -17.51
CA ASN A 192 11.64 0.72 -18.21
C ASN A 192 11.17 0.09 -19.53
N VAL A 193 11.79 -1.02 -19.93
CA VAL A 193 11.46 -1.73 -21.17
C VAL A 193 10.80 -3.06 -20.83
N TYR A 194 9.54 -3.18 -21.19
CA TYR A 194 8.83 -4.45 -21.15
C TYR A 194 9.07 -5.23 -22.44
N ARG A 195 9.57 -6.46 -22.31
CA ARG A 195 9.88 -7.33 -23.45
C ARG A 195 8.75 -8.35 -23.62
N VAL A 196 8.12 -8.33 -24.80
CA VAL A 196 7.19 -9.37 -25.23
C VAL A 196 8.00 -10.45 -25.92
N THR A 197 8.30 -11.51 -25.18
CA THR A 197 9.03 -12.70 -25.66
C THR A 197 8.14 -13.94 -25.74
N ASP A 198 7.06 -13.97 -24.96
CA ASP A 198 5.99 -14.96 -25.04
C ASP A 198 4.81 -14.30 -25.78
N TYR A 199 4.35 -14.92 -26.87
CA TYR A 199 3.25 -14.39 -27.68
C TYR A 199 1.90 -15.04 -27.37
N ASP A 200 1.87 -16.12 -26.58
CA ASP A 200 0.62 -16.72 -26.10
C ASP A 200 0.00 -15.87 -24.99
N HIS A 201 0.84 -15.30 -24.11
CA HIS A 201 0.44 -14.47 -22.99
C HIS A 201 1.27 -13.17 -22.90
N PRO A 202 1.16 -12.28 -23.89
CA PRO A 202 2.14 -11.22 -24.14
C PRO A 202 2.25 -10.11 -23.09
N PHE A 203 1.32 -10.02 -22.14
CA PHE A 203 1.27 -8.92 -21.15
C PHE A 203 1.18 -9.40 -19.70
N ASP A 204 1.29 -10.71 -19.45
CA ASP A 204 1.15 -11.32 -18.11
C ASP A 204 2.11 -10.72 -17.08
N ASP A 205 3.28 -10.26 -17.52
CA ASP A 205 4.31 -9.66 -16.66
C ASP A 205 4.43 -8.13 -16.82
N TYR A 206 3.61 -7.50 -17.66
CA TYR A 206 3.63 -6.04 -17.84
C TYR A 206 3.30 -5.31 -16.53
N LYS A 207 4.07 -4.31 -16.12
CA LYS A 207 3.87 -3.57 -14.85
C LYS A 207 3.66 -2.07 -15.06
N GLY A 208 3.37 -1.66 -16.30
CA GLY A 208 3.17 -0.25 -16.64
C GLY A 208 4.42 0.42 -17.18
N GLU A 209 5.38 -0.36 -17.68
CA GLU A 209 6.58 0.14 -18.34
C GLU A 209 6.22 1.08 -19.50
N LYS A 210 7.06 2.11 -19.70
CA LYS A 210 6.83 3.14 -20.71
C LYS A 210 7.19 2.70 -22.13
N VAL A 211 8.08 1.73 -22.25
CA VAL A 211 8.54 1.18 -23.52
C VAL A 211 8.12 -0.28 -23.60
N VAL A 212 7.44 -0.66 -24.69
CA VAL A 212 7.16 -2.06 -25.02
C VAL A 212 8.02 -2.47 -26.20
N LEU A 213 8.65 -3.64 -26.09
CA LEU A 213 9.49 -4.24 -27.10
C LEU A 213 8.91 -5.59 -27.52
N PHE A 214 8.35 -5.66 -28.73
CA PHE A 214 7.98 -6.93 -29.37
C PHE A 214 9.24 -7.56 -29.97
N GLU A 215 9.75 -8.61 -29.33
CA GLU A 215 11.02 -9.21 -29.67
C GLU A 215 10.85 -10.40 -30.62
N GLU A 216 11.74 -10.53 -31.61
CA GLU A 216 11.66 -11.55 -32.66
C GLU A 216 10.29 -11.63 -33.36
N PHE A 217 9.64 -10.49 -33.57
CA PHE A 217 8.30 -10.42 -34.11
C PHE A 217 8.23 -10.91 -35.55
N ARG A 218 7.43 -11.95 -35.82
CA ARG A 218 7.22 -12.53 -37.16
C ARG A 218 5.75 -12.82 -37.40
N SER A 219 4.93 -11.78 -37.39
CA SER A 219 3.46 -11.90 -37.47
C SER A 219 2.90 -12.80 -36.37
N SER A 220 3.58 -12.83 -35.21
CA SER A 220 3.33 -13.75 -34.10
C SER A 220 2.00 -13.46 -33.39
N LEU A 221 1.48 -12.25 -33.55
CA LEU A 221 0.15 -11.83 -33.05
C LEU A 221 -0.78 -11.57 -34.22
N LYS A 222 -2.09 -11.75 -34.02
CA LYS A 222 -3.08 -11.36 -35.02
C LYS A 222 -2.96 -9.87 -35.32
N ILE A 223 -3.02 -9.50 -36.59
CA ILE A 223 -2.92 -8.10 -37.00
C ILE A 223 -3.99 -7.23 -36.33
N ALA A 224 -5.20 -7.76 -36.13
CA ALA A 224 -6.29 -7.06 -35.45
C ALA A 224 -5.96 -6.70 -34.00
N ASP A 225 -5.14 -7.50 -33.31
CA ASP A 225 -4.70 -7.20 -31.94
C ASP A 225 -3.57 -6.17 -31.97
N MET A 226 -2.62 -6.29 -32.90
CA MET A 226 -1.59 -5.26 -33.12
C MET A 226 -2.21 -3.89 -33.45
N LEU A 227 -3.28 -3.84 -34.25
CA LEU A 227 -3.98 -2.59 -34.55
C LEU A 227 -4.53 -1.91 -33.29
N LYS A 228 -4.97 -2.69 -32.29
CA LYS A 228 -5.42 -2.15 -30.99
C LYS A 228 -4.24 -1.72 -30.13
N TYR A 229 -3.17 -2.54 -30.09
CA TYR A 229 -1.99 -2.26 -29.26
C TYR A 229 -1.23 -1.01 -29.72
N LEU A 230 -1.25 -0.76 -31.03
CA LEU A 230 -0.63 0.41 -31.66
C LEU A 230 -1.63 1.57 -31.88
N ASP A 231 -2.82 1.51 -31.29
CA ASP A 231 -3.75 2.65 -31.27
C ASP A 231 -3.55 3.48 -29.99
N GLY A 232 -3.90 4.76 -30.06
CA GLY A 232 -3.76 5.68 -28.94
C GLY A 232 -4.89 5.63 -27.91
N TYR A 233 -5.99 4.93 -28.20
CA TYR A 233 -7.12 4.82 -27.27
C TYR A 233 -6.71 4.12 -25.94
N PRO A 234 -7.38 4.45 -24.82
CA PRO A 234 -7.35 3.66 -23.60
C PRO A 234 -7.60 2.18 -23.91
N LEU A 235 -6.75 1.31 -23.37
CA LEU A 235 -6.78 -0.11 -23.69
C LEU A 235 -6.46 -0.94 -22.45
N MET A 236 -7.26 -1.99 -22.25
CA MET A 236 -6.95 -3.07 -21.31
C MET A 236 -6.29 -4.23 -22.06
N LEU A 237 -5.05 -4.52 -21.69
CA LEU A 237 -4.23 -5.62 -22.20
C LEU A 237 -4.72 -6.94 -21.62
N PRO A 238 -4.98 -7.96 -22.46
CA PRO A 238 -5.46 -9.25 -21.97
C PRO A 238 -4.34 -10.02 -21.26
N CYS A 239 -4.62 -10.49 -20.04
CA CYS A 239 -3.69 -11.29 -19.23
C CYS A 239 -4.44 -12.41 -18.50
N ARG A 240 -3.76 -13.50 -18.16
CA ARG A 240 -4.39 -14.66 -17.50
C ARG A 240 -4.92 -14.34 -16.10
N TYR A 241 -4.22 -13.50 -15.35
CA TYR A 241 -4.51 -13.21 -13.94
C TYR A 241 -5.12 -11.81 -13.72
N GLY A 242 -5.84 -11.31 -14.72
CA GLY A 242 -6.48 -10.00 -14.70
C GLY A 242 -5.84 -9.02 -15.68
N ASN A 243 -6.68 -8.34 -16.45
CA ASN A 243 -6.22 -7.42 -17.48
C ASN A 243 -5.49 -6.22 -16.88
N LYS A 244 -4.57 -5.64 -17.66
CA LYS A 244 -3.76 -4.50 -17.24
C LYS A 244 -3.97 -3.32 -18.17
N ALA A 245 -4.04 -2.10 -17.65
CA ALA A 245 -4.15 -0.93 -18.52
C ALA A 245 -2.83 -0.73 -19.30
N ALA A 246 -2.92 -0.34 -20.57
CA ALA A 246 -1.77 0.04 -21.36
C ALA A 246 -1.34 1.47 -20.99
N GLY A 247 -0.11 1.65 -20.51
CA GLY A 247 0.44 2.98 -20.20
C GLY A 247 1.77 3.30 -20.91
N PHE A 248 2.16 2.44 -21.86
CA PHE A 248 3.31 2.65 -22.72
C PHE A 248 3.04 3.74 -23.77
N ASP A 249 4.09 4.49 -24.09
CA ASP A 249 4.09 5.54 -25.11
C ASP A 249 5.16 5.31 -26.19
N LYS A 250 6.03 4.32 -26.01
CA LYS A 250 6.99 3.87 -27.02
C LYS A 250 6.82 2.41 -27.31
N VAL A 251 6.76 2.07 -28.59
CA VAL A 251 6.66 0.70 -29.05
C VAL A 251 7.79 0.41 -30.03
N TYR A 252 8.54 -0.63 -29.75
CA TYR A 252 9.53 -1.18 -30.66
C TYR A 252 9.07 -2.54 -31.15
N ILE A 253 9.07 -2.72 -32.46
CA ILE A 253 8.82 -4.02 -33.09
C ILE A 253 10.14 -4.47 -33.70
N VAL A 254 10.76 -5.48 -33.10
CA VAL A 254 12.06 -5.99 -33.54
C VAL A 254 11.86 -7.29 -34.32
N SER A 255 12.39 -7.34 -35.54
CA SER A 255 12.28 -8.50 -36.41
C SER A 255 13.58 -8.84 -37.14
N ASN A 256 13.61 -10.03 -37.75
CA ASN A 256 14.65 -10.40 -38.72
C ASN A 256 14.18 -10.24 -40.17
N ILE A 257 12.90 -9.94 -40.39
CA ILE A 257 12.34 -9.71 -41.71
C ILE A 257 11.90 -8.25 -41.85
N PRO A 258 11.97 -7.66 -43.06
CA PRO A 258 11.47 -6.31 -43.32
C PRO A 258 9.96 -6.23 -43.08
N LEU A 259 9.47 -5.02 -42.81
CA LEU A 259 8.05 -4.79 -42.52
C LEU A 259 7.14 -5.26 -43.67
N SER A 260 7.61 -5.10 -44.91
CA SER A 260 6.93 -5.55 -46.14
C SER A 260 6.70 -7.07 -46.20
N GLN A 261 7.42 -7.87 -45.42
CA GLN A 261 7.23 -9.33 -45.35
C GLN A 261 6.31 -9.77 -44.20
N GLN A 262 5.85 -8.84 -43.36
CA GLN A 262 4.91 -9.16 -42.28
C GLN A 262 3.49 -9.35 -42.82
N TYR A 263 2.76 -10.31 -42.26
CA TYR A 263 1.37 -10.61 -42.58
C TYR A 263 1.09 -10.89 -44.07
N PRO A 264 1.82 -11.79 -44.74
CA PRO A 264 1.69 -12.01 -46.18
C PRO A 264 0.27 -12.40 -46.62
N ASN A 265 -0.43 -13.21 -45.81
CA ASN A 265 -1.82 -13.59 -46.10
C ASN A 265 -2.77 -12.38 -46.02
N THR A 266 -2.64 -11.54 -44.99
CA THR A 266 -3.47 -10.33 -44.82
C THR A 266 -3.18 -9.32 -45.92
N GLN A 267 -1.94 -9.21 -46.39
CA GLN A 267 -1.61 -8.36 -47.54
C GLN A 267 -2.38 -8.78 -48.81
N LEU A 268 -2.68 -10.07 -48.96
CA LEU A 268 -3.45 -10.58 -50.11
C LEU A 268 -4.96 -10.46 -49.89
N SER A 269 -5.46 -10.88 -48.72
CA SER A 269 -6.91 -10.97 -48.47
C SER A 269 -7.54 -9.66 -47.98
N GLU A 270 -6.79 -8.82 -47.26
CA GLU A 270 -7.29 -7.69 -46.48
C GLU A 270 -6.32 -6.50 -46.52
N GLN A 271 -6.07 -5.97 -47.72
CA GLN A 271 -5.09 -4.89 -47.95
C GLN A 271 -5.31 -3.66 -47.05
N GLU A 272 -6.55 -3.28 -46.79
CA GLU A 272 -6.86 -2.12 -45.93
C GLU A 272 -6.46 -2.34 -44.47
N THR A 273 -6.59 -3.57 -43.96
CA THR A 273 -6.13 -3.96 -42.63
C THR A 273 -4.61 -3.83 -42.52
N TYR A 274 -3.87 -4.29 -43.54
CA TYR A 274 -2.42 -4.14 -43.58
C TYR A 274 -1.99 -2.67 -43.71
N LYS A 275 -2.66 -1.86 -44.56
CA LYS A 275 -2.40 -0.42 -44.63
C LYS A 275 -2.67 0.29 -43.30
N ALA A 276 -3.69 -0.14 -42.54
CA ALA A 276 -3.97 0.40 -41.22
C ALA A 276 -2.86 0.09 -40.20
N PHE A 277 -2.18 -1.05 -40.35
CA PHE A 277 -1.03 -1.42 -39.54
C PHE A 277 0.19 -0.55 -39.90
N LEU A 278 0.47 -0.37 -41.19
CA LEU A 278 1.56 0.50 -41.65
C LEU A 278 1.39 1.95 -41.18
N ARG A 279 0.17 2.51 -41.18
CA ARG A 279 -0.10 3.88 -40.70
C ARG A 279 0.17 4.09 -39.20
N ARG A 280 0.28 3.03 -38.41
CA ARG A 280 0.57 3.06 -36.97
C ARG A 280 2.05 2.79 -36.68
N ILE A 281 2.89 2.74 -37.70
CA ILE A 281 4.34 2.60 -37.58
C ILE A 281 4.95 3.91 -38.07
N ASP A 282 5.53 4.68 -37.16
CA ASP A 282 6.06 6.01 -37.48
C ASP A 282 7.39 5.93 -38.21
N ARG A 283 8.21 4.92 -37.87
CA ARG A 283 9.58 4.79 -38.37
C ARG A 283 9.91 3.33 -38.64
N GLU A 284 10.56 3.09 -39.77
CA GLU A 284 11.15 1.81 -40.13
C GLU A 284 12.67 1.98 -40.30
N TYR A 285 13.46 1.15 -39.62
CA TYR A 285 14.92 1.14 -39.73
C TYR A 285 15.43 -0.27 -39.98
N GLU A 286 16.38 -0.40 -40.89
CA GLU A 286 17.22 -1.58 -41.05
C GLU A 286 18.53 -1.39 -40.26
N MET A 287 18.83 -2.33 -39.37
CA MET A 287 20.07 -2.37 -38.62
C MET A 287 21.06 -3.31 -39.32
N LEU A 288 22.14 -2.72 -39.81
CA LEU A 288 23.24 -3.43 -40.44
C LEU A 288 24.28 -3.83 -39.39
N GLU A 289 25.11 -4.83 -39.72
CA GLU A 289 26.27 -5.17 -38.90
C GLU A 289 27.21 -3.95 -38.82
N SER A 290 27.76 -3.68 -37.62
CA SER A 290 28.84 -2.69 -37.52
C SER A 290 30.02 -3.21 -38.32
N SER A 291 30.45 -2.45 -39.33
CA SER A 291 31.68 -2.71 -40.05
C SER A 291 32.87 -2.33 -39.17
N ASP A 292 33.11 -3.08 -38.09
CA ASP A 292 34.34 -2.99 -37.31
C ASP A 292 35.45 -3.85 -37.95
N ASP A 293 35.66 -3.64 -39.25
CA ASP A 293 36.77 -4.17 -40.04
C ASP A 293 37.26 -3.05 -40.98
N ASP A 294 37.68 -1.93 -40.39
CA ASP A 294 38.63 -1.01 -41.05
C ASP A 294 39.95 -1.08 -40.27
N PRO A 295 40.91 -1.93 -40.69
CA PRO A 295 42.21 -2.01 -40.07
C PRO A 295 43.03 -0.80 -40.53
N LEU A 296 43.08 0.24 -39.71
CA LEU A 296 44.12 1.26 -39.75
C LEU A 296 45.13 1.03 -38.61
#